data_AF-A0A1Z8S8A1-F1
#
_entry.id   AF-A0A1Z8S8A1-F1
#
_cell.length_a   1.000
_cell.length_b   1.000
_cell.length_c   1.000
_cell.angle_alpha   90.00
_cell.angle_beta   90.00
_cell.angle_gamma   90.00
#
_symmetry.space_group_name_H-M   'P 1'
#
loop_
_entity.id
_entity.type
_entity.pdbx_description
1 polymer ?
#
loop_
_entity_poly.entity_id
_entity_poly.type
_entity_poly.pdbx_seq_one_letter_code
_entity_poly.pdbx_strand_id
1 'polypeptide(L)'
;MHPEFEWLYEFSSKYFKSTGVHTNGGARSTEFWKTLGTISKEYSNAAVTFAIDGLQDTNHLYRRNVKWEKLMLNVQTYLDAGGVANWKYLVFDHNKHQVDEARELAKKLGFENFTAEISTRQPPLEEEIIKAKQVAKKIPEIEIKRAHQPNVVRRLKKDGFRSKINNNDNKKFAVVEDTNDNDNCISCRGIATHNMFLNPKGRIWPCCFLSEEYDTSIYWLEKREPWLAEYYRNDFNNLNNKSLEEIFTAPAWKEMTDAWSTKKHELRTCWKQCKNSKWKVSNTAIVSADRFKF
;
A
#
# COMPACT_ATOMS: atom_id res chain seq x y z
N MET A 1 -10.95 5.31 -10.78
CA MET A 1 -10.80 6.36 -9.73
C MET A 1 -12.19 6.91 -9.46
N HIS A 2 -12.52 7.23 -8.20
CA HIS A 2 -13.84 7.79 -7.84
C HIS A 2 -14.11 9.09 -8.63
N PRO A 3 -15.35 9.35 -9.10
CA PRO A 3 -15.69 10.58 -9.82
C PRO A 3 -15.49 11.83 -8.96
N GLU A 4 -15.86 11.77 -7.67
CA GLU A 4 -15.78 12.89 -6.72
C GLU A 4 -14.49 12.88 -5.90
N PHE A 5 -13.38 12.45 -6.50
CA PHE A 5 -12.13 12.27 -5.76
C PHE A 5 -11.57 13.57 -5.19
N GLU A 6 -11.67 14.68 -5.93
CA GLU A 6 -11.21 16.00 -5.45
C GLU A 6 -11.94 16.40 -4.17
N TRP A 7 -13.26 16.26 -4.14
CA TRP A 7 -14.08 16.49 -2.94
C TRP A 7 -13.70 15.56 -1.79
N LEU A 8 -13.53 14.26 -2.05
CA LEU A 8 -13.11 13.30 -1.01
C LEU A 8 -11.74 13.67 -0.41
N TYR A 9 -10.80 14.09 -1.26
CA TYR A 9 -9.47 14.49 -0.83
C TYR A 9 -9.53 15.77 0.00
N GLU A 10 -10.29 16.78 -0.42
CA GLU A 10 -10.50 18.00 0.35
C GLU A 10 -11.21 17.74 1.68
N PHE A 11 -12.32 17.00 1.66
CA PHE A 11 -13.10 16.64 2.84
C PHE A 11 -12.22 15.93 3.88
N SER A 12 -11.50 14.89 3.45
CA SER A 12 -10.61 14.15 4.36
C SER A 12 -9.49 15.05 4.89
N SER A 13 -8.89 15.89 4.06
CA SER A 13 -7.84 16.84 4.48
C SER A 13 -8.33 17.83 5.52
N LYS A 14 -9.58 18.28 5.41
CA LYS A 14 -10.21 19.21 6.36
C LYS A 14 -10.59 18.58 7.69
N TYR A 15 -11.10 17.35 7.68
CA TYR A 15 -11.73 16.75 8.86
C TYR A 15 -10.92 15.64 9.53
N PHE A 16 -9.90 15.07 8.86
CA PHE A 16 -9.08 14.01 9.42
C PHE A 16 -7.70 14.52 9.83
N LYS A 17 -7.12 13.86 10.83
CA LYS A 17 -5.78 14.19 11.34
C LYS A 17 -4.69 14.06 10.26
N SER A 18 -4.87 13.17 9.29
CA SER A 18 -3.95 12.99 8.16
C SER A 18 -4.66 12.35 6.98
N THR A 19 -4.31 12.79 5.78
CA THR A 19 -4.85 12.29 4.52
C THR A 19 -3.69 11.84 3.62
N GLY A 20 -3.77 10.62 3.11
CA GLY A 20 -2.75 10.05 2.24
C GLY A 20 -3.35 9.41 1.00
N VAL A 21 -2.78 9.70 -0.16
CA VAL A 21 -3.19 9.12 -1.45
C VAL A 21 -2.02 8.36 -2.05
N HIS A 22 -2.23 7.09 -2.44
CA HIS A 22 -1.25 6.32 -3.20
C HIS A 22 -1.70 6.18 -4.65
N THR A 23 -0.84 6.52 -5.60
CA THR A 23 -1.20 6.58 -7.03
C THR A 23 -0.02 6.26 -7.93
N ASN A 24 -0.28 5.76 -9.14
CA ASN A 24 0.76 5.62 -10.17
C ASN A 24 1.00 6.92 -10.97
N GLY A 25 0.24 7.99 -10.70
CA GLY A 25 0.38 9.32 -11.31
C GLY A 25 0.03 9.45 -12.80
N GLY A 26 -0.21 8.35 -13.52
CA GLY A 26 -0.36 8.38 -14.98
C GLY A 26 -1.74 8.81 -15.51
N ALA A 27 -2.75 8.88 -14.66
CA ALA A 27 -4.13 9.21 -15.03
C ALA A 27 -4.48 10.69 -14.77
N ARG A 28 -5.69 11.09 -15.18
CA ARG A 28 -6.28 12.45 -14.99
C ARG A 28 -5.57 13.57 -15.76
N SER A 29 -6.15 14.77 -15.69
CA SER A 29 -5.69 16.01 -16.32
C SER A 29 -4.76 16.78 -15.39
N THR A 30 -4.01 17.73 -15.93
CA THR A 30 -3.21 18.68 -15.15
C THR A 30 -4.06 19.51 -14.20
N GLU A 31 -5.27 19.91 -14.61
CA GLU A 31 -6.20 20.64 -13.73
C GLU A 31 -6.51 19.87 -12.45
N PHE A 32 -6.83 18.58 -12.57
CA PHE A 32 -7.03 17.70 -11.41
C PHE A 32 -5.80 17.70 -10.48
N TRP A 33 -4.59 17.56 -11.04
CA TRP A 33 -3.36 17.54 -10.23
C TRP A 33 -3.04 18.88 -9.59
N LYS A 34 -3.37 19.99 -10.26
CA LYS A 34 -3.26 21.33 -9.71
C LYS A 34 -4.23 21.54 -8.54
N THR A 35 -5.48 21.07 -8.66
CA THR A 35 -6.46 21.08 -7.56
C THR A 35 -5.94 20.31 -6.36
N LEU A 36 -5.47 19.08 -6.56
CA LEU A 36 -4.92 18.24 -5.48
C LEU A 36 -3.71 18.90 -4.80
N GLY A 37 -2.82 19.53 -5.58
CA GLY A 37 -1.65 20.22 -5.05
C GLY A 37 -2.04 21.44 -4.21
N THR A 38 -3.04 22.21 -4.68
CA THR A 38 -3.59 23.36 -3.94
C THR A 38 -4.22 22.93 -2.61
N ILE A 39 -5.04 21.87 -2.62
CA ILE A 39 -5.63 21.29 -1.40
C ILE A 39 -4.52 20.84 -0.44
N SER A 40 -3.51 20.13 -0.94
CA SER A 40 -2.39 19.65 -0.12
C SER A 40 -1.56 20.80 0.49
N LYS A 41 -1.41 21.92 -0.23
CA LYS A 41 -0.76 23.14 0.26
C LYS A 41 -1.58 23.80 1.38
N GLU A 42 -2.90 23.89 1.20
CA GLU A 42 -3.82 24.45 2.20
C GLU A 42 -3.86 23.59 3.47
N TYR A 43 -3.89 22.27 3.29
CA TYR A 43 -3.99 21.28 4.35
C TYR A 43 -2.68 20.49 4.48
N SER A 44 -1.74 20.99 5.28
CA SER A 44 -0.40 20.39 5.49
C SER A 44 -0.39 18.93 6.00
N ASN A 45 -1.54 18.40 6.41
CA ASN A 45 -1.76 17.00 6.81
C ASN A 45 -2.08 16.07 5.63
N ALA A 46 -2.17 16.60 4.41
CA ALA A 46 -2.55 15.89 3.20
C ALA A 46 -1.39 15.75 2.22
N ALA A 47 -1.08 14.51 1.78
CA ALA A 47 0.03 14.24 0.88
C ALA A 47 -0.28 13.16 -0.16
N VAL A 48 0.35 13.26 -1.33
CA VAL A 48 0.29 12.25 -2.40
C VAL A 48 1.60 11.45 -2.47
N THR A 49 1.49 10.13 -2.41
CA THR A 49 2.59 9.20 -2.70
C THR A 49 2.47 8.68 -4.13
N PHE A 50 3.37 9.15 -4.99
CA PHE A 50 3.54 8.66 -6.35
C PHE A 50 4.37 7.37 -6.35
N ALA A 51 3.80 6.32 -6.91
CA ALA A 51 4.42 5.02 -7.04
C ALA A 51 4.98 4.87 -8.46
N ILE A 52 6.26 5.22 -8.61
CA ILE A 52 6.99 5.27 -9.88
C ILE A 52 8.17 4.30 -9.75
N ASP A 53 8.13 3.21 -10.52
CA ASP A 53 8.99 2.04 -10.32
C ASP A 53 10.00 1.89 -11.45
N GLY A 54 10.74 2.96 -11.71
CA GLY A 54 11.73 3.07 -12.77
C GLY A 54 11.87 4.50 -13.28
N LEU A 55 12.71 4.70 -14.29
CA LEU A 55 12.84 5.95 -15.05
C LEU A 55 12.12 5.85 -16.41
N GLN A 56 12.37 6.78 -17.32
CA GLN A 56 11.69 6.86 -18.61
C GLN A 56 11.71 5.53 -19.39
N ASP A 57 12.85 4.87 -19.38
CA ASP A 57 13.16 3.65 -20.09
C ASP A 57 12.75 2.36 -19.34
N THR A 58 12.42 2.42 -18.04
CA THR A 58 12.13 1.21 -17.24
C THR A 58 10.80 1.22 -16.50
N ASN A 59 10.22 2.38 -16.16
CA ASN A 59 9.00 2.47 -15.35
C ASN A 59 7.84 1.70 -16.00
N HIS A 60 7.72 1.79 -17.32
CA HIS A 60 6.65 1.14 -18.10
C HIS A 60 6.76 -0.39 -18.13
N LEU A 61 7.91 -0.96 -17.77
CA LEU A 61 8.09 -2.41 -17.67
C LEU A 61 7.15 -2.98 -16.61
N TYR A 62 7.09 -2.36 -15.44
CA TYR A 62 6.16 -2.74 -14.37
C TYR A 62 4.86 -1.93 -14.36
N ARG A 63 4.92 -0.60 -14.50
CA ARG A 63 3.75 0.29 -14.52
C ARG A 63 3.12 0.35 -15.91
N ARG A 64 2.45 -0.74 -16.28
CA ARG A 64 1.76 -0.89 -17.58
C ARG A 64 0.79 0.26 -17.82
N ASN A 65 0.76 0.75 -19.06
CA ASN A 65 -0.10 1.86 -19.52
C ASN A 65 0.16 3.21 -18.82
N VAL A 66 1.30 3.39 -18.15
CA VAL A 66 1.75 4.69 -17.65
C VAL A 66 2.73 5.30 -18.63
N LYS A 67 2.36 6.42 -19.25
CA LYS A 67 3.23 7.17 -20.17
C LYS A 67 4.11 8.13 -19.38
N TRP A 68 5.43 8.03 -19.53
CA TRP A 68 6.40 8.78 -18.74
C TRP A 68 6.18 10.29 -18.80
N GLU A 69 6.05 10.86 -19.99
CA GLU A 69 5.84 12.31 -20.17
C GLU A 69 4.60 12.81 -19.43
N LYS A 70 3.48 12.09 -19.57
CA LYS A 70 2.23 12.43 -18.86
C LYS A 70 2.38 12.30 -17.34
N LEU A 71 3.03 11.24 -16.87
CA LEU A 71 3.32 11.04 -15.44
C LEU A 71 4.13 12.21 -14.89
N MET A 72 5.23 12.58 -15.55
CA MET A 72 6.11 13.65 -15.09
C MET A 72 5.42 15.02 -15.16
N LEU A 73 4.61 15.28 -16.19
CA LEU A 73 3.78 16.49 -16.28
C LEU A 73 2.80 16.59 -15.09
N ASN A 74 2.14 15.49 -14.74
CA ASN A 74 1.21 15.43 -13.61
C ASN A 74 1.91 15.65 -12.26
N VAL A 75 3.06 15.00 -12.06
CA VAL A 75 3.91 15.17 -10.87
C VAL A 75 4.33 16.63 -10.72
N GLN A 76 4.86 17.23 -11.79
CA GLN A 76 5.30 18.62 -11.77
C GLN A 76 4.13 19.57 -11.49
N THR A 77 2.97 19.35 -12.12
CA THR A 77 1.78 20.18 -11.89
C THR A 77 1.31 20.14 -10.43
N TYR A 78 1.35 18.97 -9.79
CA TYR A 78 1.01 18.83 -8.37
C TYR A 78 2.00 19.54 -7.46
N LEU A 79 3.30 19.38 -7.72
CA LEU A 79 4.39 20.00 -6.95
C LEU A 79 4.41 21.53 -7.12
N ASP A 80 4.23 22.05 -8.33
CA ASP A 80 4.19 23.49 -8.63
C ASP A 80 3.00 24.19 -7.96
N ALA A 81 1.89 23.47 -7.76
CA ALA A 81 0.74 23.94 -6.99
C ALA A 81 1.01 23.96 -5.47
N GLY A 82 2.17 23.47 -5.02
CA GLY A 82 2.60 23.41 -3.62
C GLY A 82 2.22 22.13 -2.88
N GLY A 83 1.87 21.06 -3.60
CA GLY A 83 1.49 19.79 -3.00
C GLY A 83 2.65 19.05 -2.35
N VAL A 84 2.40 18.43 -1.19
CA VAL A 84 3.38 17.59 -0.50
C VAL A 84 3.39 16.20 -1.13
N ALA A 85 4.49 15.85 -1.81
CA ALA A 85 4.60 14.60 -2.55
C ALA A 85 5.69 13.66 -2.01
N ASN A 86 5.42 12.36 -2.04
CA ASN A 86 6.38 11.30 -1.76
C ASN A 86 6.58 10.40 -2.98
N TRP A 87 7.79 9.92 -3.21
CA TRP A 87 8.08 8.93 -4.25
C TRP A 87 8.32 7.57 -3.61
N LYS A 88 7.47 6.60 -3.93
CA LYS A 88 7.67 5.18 -3.60
C LYS A 88 8.13 4.39 -4.83
N TYR A 89 9.26 3.72 -4.71
CA TYR A 89 9.95 3.01 -5.77
C TYR A 89 10.07 1.52 -5.42
N LEU A 90 9.46 0.65 -6.20
CA LEU A 90 9.66 -0.80 -6.09
C LEU A 90 10.90 -1.23 -6.88
N VAL A 91 11.80 -1.91 -6.19
CA VAL A 91 13.07 -2.38 -6.77
C VAL A 91 12.90 -3.75 -7.43
N PHE A 92 13.21 -3.80 -8.72
CA PHE A 92 13.24 -4.96 -9.59
C PHE A 92 14.63 -5.13 -10.22
N ASP A 93 14.93 -6.30 -10.79
CA ASP A 93 16.22 -6.52 -11.45
C ASP A 93 16.48 -5.55 -12.61
N HIS A 94 15.43 -5.20 -13.36
CA HIS A 94 15.53 -4.30 -14.51
C HIS A 94 15.69 -2.82 -14.13
N ASN A 95 15.43 -2.42 -12.88
CA ASN A 95 15.45 -1.01 -12.48
C ASN A 95 16.40 -0.73 -11.29
N LYS A 96 16.92 -1.75 -10.59
CA LYS A 96 17.76 -1.59 -9.39
C LYS A 96 18.99 -0.69 -9.58
N HIS A 97 19.51 -0.62 -10.80
CA HIS A 97 20.65 0.23 -11.14
C HIS A 97 20.31 1.72 -11.21
N GLN A 98 19.01 2.08 -11.26
CA GLN A 98 18.51 3.45 -11.37
C GLN A 98 18.04 4.03 -10.03
N VAL A 99 18.19 3.32 -8.90
CA VAL A 99 17.67 3.77 -7.60
C VAL A 99 18.29 5.11 -7.17
N ASP A 100 19.60 5.28 -7.35
CA ASP A 100 20.29 6.52 -6.96
C ASP A 100 19.93 7.68 -7.89
N GLU A 101 19.83 7.41 -9.20
CA GLU A 101 19.37 8.39 -10.19
C GLU A 101 17.93 8.84 -9.92
N ALA A 102 17.03 7.91 -9.61
CA ALA A 102 15.66 8.20 -9.25
C ALA A 102 15.56 9.04 -7.96
N ARG A 103 16.43 8.78 -6.97
CA ARG A 103 16.52 9.60 -5.75
C ARG A 103 16.93 11.04 -6.07
N GLU A 104 17.98 11.24 -6.86
CA GLU A 104 18.44 12.59 -7.22
C GLU A 104 17.38 13.34 -8.05
N LEU A 105 16.68 12.63 -8.95
CA LEU A 105 15.55 13.19 -9.67
C LEU A 105 14.42 13.58 -8.72
N ALA A 106 14.05 12.73 -7.76
CA ALA A 106 13.03 13.04 -6.76
C ALA A 106 13.36 14.32 -5.99
N LYS A 107 14.61 14.45 -5.54
CA LYS A 107 15.10 15.65 -4.85
C LYS A 107 15.03 16.89 -5.74
N LYS A 108 15.48 16.77 -7.00
CA LYS A 108 15.46 17.88 -7.98
C LYS A 108 14.05 18.38 -8.25
N LEU A 109 13.07 17.48 -8.32
CA LEU A 109 11.67 17.82 -8.59
C LEU A 109 10.96 18.44 -7.38
N GLY A 110 11.46 18.23 -6.17
CA GLY A 110 10.86 18.75 -4.95
C GLY A 110 9.95 17.77 -4.20
N PHE A 111 10.14 16.46 -4.38
CA PHE A 111 9.49 15.48 -3.50
C PHE A 111 9.99 15.66 -2.06
N GLU A 112 9.13 15.47 -1.07
CA GLU A 112 9.50 15.53 0.36
C GLU A 112 10.29 14.29 0.79
N ASN A 113 9.90 13.11 0.30
CA ASN A 113 10.55 11.85 0.63
C ASN A 113 10.71 10.96 -0.62
N PHE A 114 11.81 10.23 -0.67
CA PHE A 114 12.01 9.10 -1.58
C PHE A 114 12.18 7.81 -0.80
N THR A 115 11.53 6.73 -1.25
CA THR A 115 11.57 5.42 -0.60
C THR A 115 11.73 4.33 -1.65
N ALA A 116 12.80 3.54 -1.53
CA ALA A 116 13.03 2.36 -2.35
C ALA A 116 12.81 1.09 -1.54
N GLU A 117 11.91 0.21 -2.00
CA GLU A 117 11.53 -1.01 -1.30
C GLU A 117 11.61 -2.24 -2.21
N ILE A 118 12.15 -3.33 -1.68
CA ILE A 118 11.93 -4.66 -2.25
C ILE A 118 10.59 -5.15 -1.70
N SER A 119 9.65 -5.50 -2.59
CA SER A 119 8.35 -6.01 -2.15
C SER A 119 8.51 -7.31 -1.35
N THR A 120 7.76 -7.43 -0.25
CA THR A 120 7.70 -8.63 0.61
C THR A 120 6.72 -9.70 0.11
N ARG A 121 5.89 -9.38 -0.88
CA ARG A 121 4.87 -10.32 -1.41
C ARG A 121 5.56 -11.54 -2.02
N GLN A 122 5.43 -12.76 -1.50
CA GLN A 122 6.13 -13.89 -2.11
C GLN A 122 5.88 -13.96 -3.64
N PRO A 123 6.92 -14.19 -4.46
CA PRO A 123 6.69 -14.41 -5.89
C PRO A 123 5.71 -15.58 -6.07
N PRO A 124 4.84 -15.56 -7.09
CA PRO A 124 3.98 -16.71 -7.39
C PRO A 124 4.85 -17.97 -7.56
N LEU A 125 4.33 -19.12 -7.17
CA LEU A 125 5.04 -20.39 -7.37
C LEU A 125 5.32 -20.59 -8.87
N GLU A 126 6.44 -21.21 -9.20
CA GLU A 126 6.85 -21.40 -10.60
C GLU A 126 5.79 -22.14 -11.42
N GLU A 127 5.11 -23.10 -10.81
CA GLU A 127 3.96 -23.80 -11.41
C GLU A 127 2.76 -22.87 -11.71
N GLU A 128 2.48 -21.90 -10.84
CA GLU A 128 1.41 -20.90 -11.05
C GLU A 128 1.78 -19.98 -12.21
N ILE A 129 3.06 -19.61 -12.34
CA ILE A 129 3.58 -18.82 -13.46
C ILE A 129 3.46 -19.60 -14.77
N ILE A 130 3.81 -20.90 -14.77
CA ILE A 130 3.70 -21.77 -15.95
C ILE A 130 2.23 -21.89 -16.38
N LYS A 131 1.31 -22.17 -15.45
CA LYS A 131 -0.13 -22.25 -15.73
C LYS A 131 -0.67 -20.92 -16.25
N ALA A 132 -0.28 -19.80 -15.64
CA ALA A 132 -0.67 -18.47 -16.09
C ALA A 132 -0.15 -18.16 -17.50
N LYS A 133 1.09 -18.54 -17.83
CA LYS A 133 1.68 -18.38 -19.18
C LYS A 133 0.93 -19.23 -20.22
N GLN A 134 0.47 -20.42 -19.86
CA GLN A 134 -0.31 -21.30 -20.76
C GLN A 134 -1.69 -20.73 -21.13
N VAL A 135 -2.35 -20.03 -20.21
CA VAL A 135 -3.67 -19.43 -20.44
C VAL A 135 -3.60 -17.97 -20.92
N ALA A 136 -2.42 -17.35 -20.89
CA ALA A 136 -2.24 -15.96 -21.30
C ALA A 136 -2.30 -15.82 -22.82
N LYS A 137 -3.24 -15.00 -23.32
CA LYS A 137 -3.35 -14.66 -24.75
C LYS A 137 -2.09 -13.99 -25.32
N LYS A 138 -1.27 -13.36 -24.48
CA LYS A 138 0.00 -12.73 -24.86
C LYS A 138 0.99 -12.84 -23.70
N ILE A 139 2.11 -13.50 -23.93
CA ILE A 139 3.21 -13.58 -22.98
C ILE A 139 3.96 -12.24 -23.00
N PRO A 140 4.27 -11.62 -21.85
CA PRO A 140 5.11 -10.43 -21.80
C PRO A 140 6.49 -10.73 -22.41
N GLU A 141 6.97 -9.86 -23.31
CA GLU A 141 8.31 -9.97 -23.91
C GLU A 141 9.44 -9.87 -22.88
N ILE A 142 9.18 -9.19 -21.75
CA ILE A 142 10.14 -8.96 -20.68
C ILE A 142 9.57 -9.55 -19.38
N GLU A 143 10.34 -10.45 -18.77
CA GLU A 143 10.01 -11.04 -17.47
C GLU A 143 10.45 -10.10 -16.34
N ILE A 144 9.48 -9.66 -15.53
CA ILE A 144 9.75 -8.78 -14.39
C ILE A 144 10.15 -9.62 -13.19
N LYS A 145 11.46 -9.64 -12.89
CA LYS A 145 12.01 -10.31 -11.71
C LYS A 145 12.30 -9.33 -10.59
N ARG A 146 12.10 -9.78 -9.35
CA ARG A 146 12.48 -9.01 -8.17
C ARG A 146 13.96 -9.20 -7.89
N ALA A 147 14.61 -8.12 -7.45
CA ALA A 147 15.99 -8.19 -7.02
C ALA A 147 16.16 -9.23 -5.90
N HIS A 148 17.06 -10.18 -6.11
CA HIS A 148 17.50 -11.11 -5.08
C HIS A 148 18.61 -10.45 -4.26
N GLN A 149 18.38 -10.36 -2.94
CA GLN A 149 19.24 -9.81 -1.89
C GLN A 149 19.11 -8.28 -1.57
N PRO A 150 18.98 -7.89 -0.28
CA PRO A 150 18.70 -6.53 0.16
C PRO A 150 19.95 -5.66 0.40
N ASN A 151 21.16 -6.17 0.13
CA ASN A 151 22.40 -5.48 0.49
C ASN A 151 22.64 -4.16 -0.27
N VAL A 152 21.88 -3.91 -1.34
CA VAL A 152 21.86 -2.59 -2.03
C VAL A 152 21.13 -1.53 -1.20
N VAL A 153 20.08 -1.90 -0.45
CA VAL A 153 19.29 -0.95 0.35
C VAL A 153 19.98 -0.61 1.68
N ARG A 154 20.86 -1.50 2.18
CA ARG A 154 21.45 -1.38 3.52
C ARG A 154 22.73 -0.55 3.61
N ARG A 155 23.26 -0.01 2.49
CA ARG A 155 24.61 0.62 2.45
C ARG A 155 24.68 2.00 1.80
N LEU A 156 23.60 2.77 1.82
CA LEU A 156 23.69 4.22 1.60
C LEU A 156 24.10 4.89 2.93
N LYS A 157 25.41 4.90 3.13
CA LYS A 157 26.25 5.60 4.12
C LYS A 157 25.65 5.86 5.51
N LYS A 158 25.94 4.90 6.40
CA LYS A 158 25.87 5.03 7.87
C LYS A 158 27.04 5.86 8.46
N ASP A 159 28.00 6.27 7.63
CA ASP A 159 29.23 6.91 8.07
C ASP A 159 29.15 8.42 7.80
N GLY A 160 28.75 9.19 8.81
CA GLY A 160 28.88 10.66 8.81
C GLY A 160 27.85 11.44 9.63
N PHE A 161 26.68 10.88 9.96
CA PHE A 161 25.58 11.66 10.55
C PHE A 161 25.25 11.25 11.99
N ARG A 162 26.29 11.14 12.83
CA ARG A 162 26.13 10.83 14.26
C ARG A 162 26.21 12.04 15.19
N SER A 163 26.25 13.26 14.66
CA SER A 163 26.16 14.45 15.49
C SER A 163 25.07 15.40 14.97
N LYS A 164 24.12 15.72 15.85
CA LYS A 164 23.06 16.73 15.73
C LYS A 164 21.73 16.29 15.08
N ILE A 165 21.03 15.34 15.70
CA ILE A 165 19.57 15.45 15.88
C ILE A 165 19.23 14.89 17.27
N ASN A 166 19.44 15.70 18.31
CA ASN A 166 18.55 15.68 19.46
C ASN A 166 17.32 16.49 19.02
N ASN A 167 16.18 15.83 18.84
CA ASN A 167 14.83 16.37 19.07
C ASN A 167 13.79 15.28 18.68
N ASN A 168 12.79 15.16 19.54
CA ASN A 168 11.92 14.00 19.74
C ASN A 168 10.87 13.67 18.64
N ASP A 169 10.97 14.18 17.40
CA ASP A 169 9.75 14.27 16.57
C ASP A 169 9.71 13.57 15.20
N ASN A 170 10.66 12.72 14.79
CA ASN A 170 10.57 12.11 13.45
C ASN A 170 11.02 10.65 13.38
N LYS A 171 10.08 9.73 13.05
CA LYS A 171 10.23 8.41 12.34
C LYS A 171 8.97 7.51 12.58
N LYS A 172 8.08 7.17 11.60
CA LYS A 172 6.94 6.18 11.76
C LYS A 172 6.55 5.35 10.48
N PHE A 173 6.64 3.99 10.47
CA PHE A 173 6.46 2.97 9.38
C PHE A 173 6.72 1.51 9.89
N ALA A 174 5.98 0.49 9.41
CA ALA A 174 6.05 -0.90 9.89
C ALA A 174 7.00 -1.82 9.07
N VAL A 175 7.70 -2.75 9.74
CA VAL A 175 8.47 -3.85 9.13
C VAL A 175 8.07 -5.19 9.74
N VAL A 176 8.04 -6.23 8.91
CA VAL A 176 7.84 -7.62 9.33
C VAL A 176 9.19 -8.17 9.77
N GLU A 177 9.31 -8.57 11.03
CA GLU A 177 10.45 -9.37 11.51
C GLU A 177 10.07 -10.85 11.46
N ASP A 178 10.84 -11.66 10.73
CA ASP A 178 10.83 -13.11 10.86
C ASP A 178 11.51 -13.47 12.19
N THR A 179 10.73 -13.88 13.18
CA THR A 179 11.25 -14.52 14.39
C THR A 179 10.76 -15.94 14.44
N ASN A 180 11.67 -16.88 14.68
CA ASN A 180 11.43 -18.32 14.84
C ASN A 180 10.62 -18.69 16.09
N ASP A 181 9.54 -17.98 16.40
CA ASP A 181 8.62 -18.37 17.46
C ASP A 181 7.52 -19.26 16.88
N ASN A 182 7.36 -20.43 17.50
CA ASN A 182 6.46 -21.53 17.13
C ASN A 182 4.96 -21.23 17.29
N ASP A 183 4.56 -19.96 17.47
CA ASP A 183 3.17 -19.60 17.64
C ASP A 183 2.45 -19.59 16.30
N ASN A 184 1.68 -20.65 16.08
CA ASN A 184 0.90 -20.92 14.88
C ASN A 184 -0.37 -20.05 14.86
N CYS A 185 -0.21 -18.72 14.93
CA CYS A 185 -1.28 -17.72 14.99
C CYS A 185 -1.15 -16.65 13.89
N ILE A 186 -2.25 -15.92 13.65
CA ILE A 186 -2.28 -14.76 12.76
C ILE A 186 -1.95 -13.50 13.54
N SER A 187 -0.97 -12.75 13.06
CA SER A 187 -0.80 -11.35 13.45
C SER A 187 -1.46 -10.47 12.38
N CYS A 188 -2.61 -9.88 12.70
CA CYS A 188 -3.35 -9.09 11.72
C CYS A 188 -2.69 -7.73 11.48
N ARG A 189 -2.29 -7.44 10.23
CA ARG A 189 -1.76 -6.13 9.83
C ARG A 189 -2.74 -4.97 10.11
N GLY A 190 -4.05 -5.19 9.91
CA GLY A 190 -5.08 -4.17 10.16
C GLY A 190 -5.05 -3.72 11.62
N ILE A 191 -5.09 -4.68 12.56
CA ILE A 191 -4.94 -4.39 13.99
C ILE A 191 -3.60 -3.74 14.29
N ALA A 192 -2.50 -4.33 13.80
CA ALA A 192 -1.16 -3.81 14.07
C ALA A 192 -0.94 -2.38 13.55
N THR A 193 -1.65 -1.98 12.51
CA THR A 193 -1.52 -0.63 11.93
C THR A 193 -2.70 0.28 12.26
N HIS A 194 -3.62 -0.16 13.14
CA HIS A 194 -4.86 0.52 13.48
C HIS A 194 -5.68 0.96 12.25
N ASN A 195 -5.73 0.10 11.24
CA ASN A 195 -6.41 0.34 9.98
C ASN A 195 -7.53 -0.66 9.75
N MET A 196 -8.59 -0.19 9.10
CA MET A 196 -9.67 -1.00 8.54
C MET A 196 -9.79 -0.71 7.04
N PHE A 197 -10.45 -1.61 6.30
CA PHE A 197 -10.70 -1.42 4.87
C PHE A 197 -12.18 -1.19 4.62
N LEU A 198 -12.52 -0.03 4.06
CA LEU A 198 -13.83 0.28 3.51
C LEU A 198 -13.79 0.05 2.00
N ASN A 199 -14.65 -0.82 1.51
CA ASN A 199 -14.73 -1.13 0.08
C ASN A 199 -15.84 -0.33 -0.63
N PRO A 200 -15.90 -0.36 -1.98
CA PRO A 200 -16.89 0.41 -2.75
C PRO A 200 -18.37 0.05 -2.51
N LYS A 201 -18.67 -1.08 -1.87
CA LYS A 201 -20.05 -1.47 -1.52
C LYS A 201 -20.47 -0.94 -0.14
N GLY A 202 -19.63 -0.13 0.50
CA GLY A 202 -19.85 0.35 1.87
C GLY A 202 -19.50 -0.70 2.94
N ARG A 203 -18.88 -1.83 2.58
CA ARG A 203 -18.55 -2.89 3.54
C ARG A 203 -17.18 -2.68 4.17
N ILE A 204 -17.12 -2.93 5.48
CA ILE A 204 -15.91 -2.92 6.28
C ILE A 204 -15.33 -4.33 6.36
N TRP A 205 -14.03 -4.42 6.11
CA TRP A 205 -13.24 -5.64 6.25
C TRP A 205 -11.96 -5.35 7.05
N PRO A 206 -11.38 -6.34 7.74
CA PRO A 206 -10.12 -6.16 8.45
C PRO A 206 -8.96 -5.69 7.55
N CYS A 207 -8.97 -6.07 6.26
CA CYS A 207 -8.03 -5.58 5.26
C CYS A 207 -8.57 -5.78 3.84
N CYS A 208 -7.89 -5.20 2.86
CA CYS A 208 -8.26 -5.32 1.44
C CYS A 208 -8.25 -6.76 0.90
N PHE A 209 -7.39 -7.64 1.43
CA PHE A 209 -7.33 -9.03 0.99
C PHE A 209 -8.61 -9.82 1.32
N LEU A 210 -9.21 -9.58 2.49
CA LEU A 210 -10.46 -10.23 2.85
C LEU A 210 -11.63 -9.70 2.02
N SER A 211 -11.63 -8.40 1.71
CA SER A 211 -12.60 -7.84 0.77
C SER A 211 -12.44 -8.45 -0.63
N GLU A 212 -11.22 -8.63 -1.14
CA GLU A 212 -11.00 -9.23 -2.46
C GLU A 212 -11.43 -10.71 -2.47
N GLU A 213 -11.16 -11.44 -1.40
CA GLU A 213 -11.49 -12.86 -1.32
C GLU A 213 -12.98 -13.13 -1.16
N TYR A 214 -13.64 -12.41 -0.24
CA TYR A 214 -14.99 -12.74 0.19
C TYR A 214 -16.06 -11.81 -0.37
N ASP A 215 -15.73 -10.57 -0.73
CA ASP A 215 -16.72 -9.61 -1.26
C ASP A 215 -16.79 -9.59 -2.79
N THR A 216 -15.97 -10.36 -3.52
CA THR A 216 -16.06 -10.40 -4.99
C THR A 216 -17.30 -11.15 -5.49
N SER A 217 -17.73 -12.20 -4.79
CA SER A 217 -18.95 -12.95 -5.11
C SER A 217 -19.41 -13.76 -3.90
N ILE A 218 -20.71 -13.73 -3.64
CA ILE A 218 -21.31 -14.54 -2.58
C ILE A 218 -21.16 -16.04 -2.82
N TYR A 219 -21.14 -16.49 -4.08
CA TYR A 219 -20.86 -17.88 -4.42
C TYR A 219 -19.46 -18.33 -3.95
N TRP A 220 -18.45 -17.47 -4.14
CA TRP A 220 -17.08 -17.78 -3.72
C TRP A 220 -16.92 -17.69 -2.20
N LEU A 221 -17.62 -16.76 -1.54
CA LEU A 221 -17.69 -16.70 -0.09
C LEU A 221 -18.31 -17.99 0.46
N GLU A 222 -19.49 -18.38 0.00
CA GLU A 222 -20.18 -19.60 0.46
C GLU A 222 -19.33 -20.86 0.30
N LYS A 223 -18.57 -20.95 -0.79
CA LYS A 223 -17.70 -22.09 -1.05
C LYS A 223 -16.48 -22.14 -0.12
N ARG A 224 -15.97 -21.00 0.33
CA ARG A 224 -14.73 -20.90 1.13
C ARG A 224 -15.02 -20.83 2.63
N GLU A 225 -16.03 -20.05 3.00
CA GLU A 225 -16.42 -19.76 4.38
C GLU A 225 -17.96 -19.81 4.50
N PRO A 226 -18.60 -21.00 4.38
CA PRO A 226 -20.07 -21.13 4.38
C PRO A 226 -20.73 -20.48 5.60
N TRP A 227 -20.07 -20.55 6.76
CA TRP A 227 -20.53 -19.97 8.02
C TRP A 227 -20.71 -18.45 7.96
N LEU A 228 -19.97 -17.75 7.10
CA LEU A 228 -20.03 -16.29 6.97
C LEU A 228 -21.14 -15.84 6.02
N ALA A 229 -21.71 -16.74 5.22
CA ALA A 229 -22.60 -16.40 4.13
C ALA A 229 -23.90 -15.74 4.59
N GLU A 230 -24.54 -16.30 5.62
CA GLU A 230 -25.79 -15.74 6.16
C GLU A 230 -25.54 -14.34 6.75
N TYR A 231 -24.47 -14.17 7.53
CA TYR A 231 -24.09 -12.86 8.07
C TYR A 231 -23.82 -11.85 6.96
N TYR A 232 -23.10 -12.26 5.91
CA TYR A 232 -22.82 -11.40 4.76
C TYR A 232 -24.10 -10.96 4.06
N ARG A 233 -25.06 -11.88 3.85
CA ARG A 233 -26.38 -11.59 3.27
C ARG A 233 -27.20 -10.63 4.13
N ASN A 234 -27.01 -10.69 5.44
CA ASN A 234 -27.64 -9.81 6.43
C ASN A 234 -26.81 -8.56 6.75
N ASP A 235 -25.89 -8.17 5.84
CA ASP A 235 -25.15 -6.92 5.92
C ASP A 235 -24.39 -6.69 7.23
N PHE A 236 -23.86 -7.76 7.85
CA PHE A 236 -23.18 -7.67 9.16
C PHE A 236 -22.06 -6.62 9.19
N ASN A 237 -21.48 -6.29 8.04
CA ASN A 237 -20.36 -5.36 7.91
C ASN A 237 -20.62 -4.17 6.97
N ASN A 238 -21.87 -3.82 6.65
CA ASN A 238 -22.18 -2.73 5.73
C ASN A 238 -22.49 -1.42 6.48
N LEU A 239 -21.66 -0.39 6.26
CA LEU A 239 -21.80 0.92 6.91
C LEU A 239 -23.06 1.70 6.50
N ASN A 240 -23.69 1.33 5.39
CA ASN A 240 -24.97 1.95 5.00
C ASN A 240 -26.12 1.53 5.92
N ASN A 241 -25.98 0.39 6.59
CA ASN A 241 -27.05 -0.24 7.37
C ASN A 241 -26.71 -0.41 8.85
N LYS A 242 -25.44 -0.21 9.23
CA LYS A 242 -24.91 -0.45 10.57
C LYS A 242 -23.85 0.59 10.93
N SER A 243 -23.82 0.99 12.20
CA SER A 243 -22.70 1.76 12.78
C SER A 243 -21.43 0.91 12.86
N LEU A 244 -20.26 1.57 13.01
CA LEU A 244 -18.99 0.87 13.24
C LEU A 244 -19.03 0.00 14.50
N GLU A 245 -19.72 0.45 15.56
CA GLU A 245 -19.86 -0.30 16.80
C GLU A 245 -20.66 -1.59 16.57
N GLU A 246 -21.80 -1.51 15.87
CA GLU A 246 -22.59 -2.69 15.51
C GLU A 246 -21.81 -3.67 14.63
N ILE A 247 -21.00 -3.17 13.70
CA ILE A 247 -20.15 -4.02 12.84
C ILE A 247 -19.08 -4.74 13.67
N PHE A 248 -18.36 -4.03 14.53
CA PHE A 248 -17.25 -4.61 15.31
C PHE A 248 -17.71 -5.51 16.45
N THR A 249 -18.95 -5.34 16.92
CA THR A 249 -19.57 -6.21 17.93
C THR A 249 -20.41 -7.34 17.32
N ALA A 250 -20.56 -7.38 15.99
CA ALA A 250 -21.32 -8.42 15.31
C ALA A 250 -20.70 -9.83 15.55
N PRO A 251 -21.53 -10.88 15.73
CA PRO A 251 -21.04 -12.25 15.95
C PRO A 251 -20.05 -12.72 14.89
N ALA A 252 -20.32 -12.44 13.61
CA ALA A 252 -19.41 -12.77 12.51
C ALA A 252 -18.06 -12.07 12.58
N TRP A 253 -18.02 -10.81 13.04
CA TRP A 253 -16.77 -10.08 13.20
C TRP A 253 -15.91 -10.73 14.28
N LYS A 254 -16.52 -11.03 15.44
CA LYS A 254 -15.86 -11.73 16.54
C LYS A 254 -15.37 -13.11 16.12
N GLU A 255 -16.20 -13.89 15.43
CA GLU A 255 -15.87 -15.25 15.00
C GLU A 255 -14.73 -15.26 13.96
N MET A 256 -14.71 -14.27 13.06
CA MET A 256 -13.60 -14.05 12.13
C MET A 256 -12.30 -13.72 12.88
N THR A 257 -12.33 -12.82 13.87
CA THR A 257 -11.11 -12.47 14.62
C THR A 257 -10.67 -13.57 15.57
N ASP A 258 -11.58 -14.37 16.13
CA ASP A 258 -11.23 -15.50 16.99
C ASP A 258 -10.54 -16.62 16.18
N ALA A 259 -10.93 -16.84 14.92
CA ALA A 259 -10.34 -17.85 14.05
C ALA A 259 -8.84 -17.62 13.77
N TRP A 260 -8.35 -16.39 13.94
CA TRP A 260 -6.93 -16.03 13.83
C TRP A 260 -6.03 -16.69 14.87
N SER A 261 -6.59 -17.04 16.03
CA SER A 261 -5.87 -17.73 17.11
C SER A 261 -6.35 -19.16 17.29
N THR A 262 -7.64 -19.42 17.07
CA THR A 262 -8.27 -20.72 17.34
C THR A 262 -8.24 -21.69 16.16
N LYS A 263 -8.04 -21.19 14.94
CA LYS A 263 -8.19 -21.96 13.69
C LYS A 263 -9.56 -22.59 13.50
N LYS A 264 -10.59 -22.08 14.19
CA LYS A 264 -11.98 -22.55 14.04
C LYS A 264 -12.46 -22.49 12.58
N HIS A 265 -11.99 -21.48 11.84
CA HIS A 265 -12.28 -21.28 10.42
C HIS A 265 -10.99 -21.20 9.60
N GLU A 266 -11.08 -21.58 8.32
CA GLU A 266 -9.92 -21.69 7.46
C GLU A 266 -9.25 -20.34 7.22
N LEU A 267 -10.02 -19.28 6.94
CA LEU A 267 -9.56 -17.92 6.64
C LEU A 267 -8.26 -17.89 5.83
N ARG A 268 -8.25 -18.65 4.71
CA ARG A 268 -7.02 -19.05 4.01
C ARG A 268 -6.09 -17.89 3.72
N THR A 269 -6.61 -16.74 3.28
CA THR A 269 -5.76 -15.59 2.97
C THR A 269 -5.14 -14.96 4.21
N CYS A 270 -5.81 -14.97 5.37
CA CYS A 270 -5.17 -14.57 6.64
C CYS A 270 -3.97 -15.46 6.93
N TRP A 271 -4.13 -16.79 6.86
CA TRP A 271 -3.02 -17.73 7.12
C TRP A 271 -1.93 -17.70 6.06
N LYS A 272 -2.26 -17.42 4.80
CA LYS A 272 -1.27 -17.26 3.75
C LYS A 272 -0.44 -15.97 3.91
N GLN A 273 -1.08 -14.86 4.29
CA GLN A 273 -0.45 -13.53 4.29
C GLN A 273 0.14 -13.11 5.63
N CYS A 274 -0.40 -13.62 6.74
CA CYS A 274 -0.17 -13.07 8.07
C CYS A 274 0.22 -14.11 9.13
N LYS A 275 0.31 -15.40 8.78
CA LYS A 275 0.77 -16.46 9.69
C LYS A 275 2.21 -16.18 10.10
N ASN A 276 2.47 -16.23 11.42
CA ASN A 276 3.78 -16.00 12.05
C ASN A 276 4.43 -14.64 11.68
N SER A 277 3.72 -13.77 10.96
CA SER A 277 4.22 -12.49 10.53
C SER A 277 4.17 -11.56 11.72
N LYS A 278 5.22 -11.39 12.52
CA LYS A 278 5.16 -10.41 13.62
C LYS A 278 5.16 -9.01 13.02
N TRP A 279 3.96 -8.51 12.68
CA TRP A 279 3.72 -7.10 12.41
C TRP A 279 3.89 -6.38 13.75
N LYS A 280 5.13 -6.08 14.13
CA LYS A 280 5.38 -5.27 15.32
C LYS A 280 4.85 -3.88 15.04
N VAL A 281 3.90 -3.44 15.87
CA VAL A 281 3.61 -2.03 16.06
C VAL A 281 4.75 -1.43 16.87
N SER A 282 5.89 -1.26 16.22
CA SER A 282 6.81 -0.22 16.64
C SER A 282 6.10 1.08 16.34
N ASN A 283 5.99 1.99 17.30
CA ASN A 283 5.58 3.39 17.06
C ASN A 283 6.55 4.14 16.12
N THR A 284 7.29 3.44 15.26
CA THR A 284 8.47 3.96 14.56
C THR A 284 8.73 3.25 13.24
N ALA A 285 9.06 4.09 12.26
CA ALA A 285 9.45 3.79 10.90
C ALA A 285 10.68 2.97 10.78
N ILE A 286 10.57 1.91 10.02
CA ILE A 286 11.70 1.44 9.25
C ILE A 286 11.42 1.78 7.78
N VAL A 287 11.94 2.93 7.36
CA VAL A 287 12.16 3.29 5.95
C VAL A 287 13.56 3.90 5.88
N SER A 288 14.32 3.57 4.84
CA SER A 288 15.38 4.45 4.36
C SER A 288 14.71 5.67 3.72
N ALA A 289 14.08 6.51 4.55
CA ALA A 289 13.38 7.69 4.09
C ALA A 289 14.41 8.81 4.16
N ASP A 290 14.98 9.14 3.01
CA ASP A 290 15.67 10.40 2.86
C ASP A 290 14.58 11.47 2.84
N ARG A 291 14.29 12.06 4.01
CA ARG A 291 13.48 13.27 4.09
C ARG A 291 14.36 14.39 3.58
N PHE A 292 14.02 14.93 2.42
CA PHE A 292 14.74 16.05 1.85
C PHE A 292 14.41 17.29 2.70
N LYS A 293 15.43 17.87 3.35
CA LYS A 293 15.29 19.19 3.97
C LYS A 293 15.47 20.22 2.86
N PHE A 294 14.40 20.93 2.55
CA PHE A 294 14.43 22.15 1.73
C PHE A 294 14.44 23.36 2.65
#